data_AF-A0A9Q8WF01-F1
#
_entry.id   AF-A0A9Q8WF01-F1
#
_cell.length_a   1.000
_cell.length_b   1.000
_cell.length_c   1.000
_cell.angle_alpha   90.00
_cell.angle_beta   90.00
_cell.angle_gamma   90.00
#
_symmetry.space_group_name_H-M   'P 1'
#
loop_
_entity.id
_entity.type
_entity.pdbx_description
1 polymer ?
#
loop_
_entity_poly.entity_id
_entity_poly.type
_entity_poly.pdbx_seq_one_letter_code
_entity_poly.pdbx_strand_id
1 'polypeptide(L)'
;KIAAGETITVPVNAAKSYKLDGIADAKVTAIQGFHYAVGDSIPSAFKDLASCADVTSGEVEVTVDQTTAAADHISRKREEPFNSRIQKRAITYSSCTTAQTTSLKTSVTDAISMAKAASTAAGTSSYYYTTWFKSTSVASKVQTIYNDVAGVQTTSPKISCTDTYSDCTDGSALLYTVPSDNVIVPCPNNGFWGFPELASQCSGDDYDRAGSMLHEMTHLYGTTDWAYGPTAAQALSATKAAANADTYEMYAESVRLGGCTTG
;
A
#
# COMPACT_ATOMS: atom_id res chain seq x y z
N LYS A 1 21.73 -29.38 -19.68
CA LYS A 1 21.91 -30.84 -19.83
C LYS A 1 23.33 -31.14 -19.40
N ILE A 2 23.53 -32.07 -18.48
CA ILE A 2 24.87 -32.53 -18.05
C ILE A 2 25.00 -33.94 -18.59
N ALA A 3 25.98 -34.20 -19.46
CA ALA A 3 26.20 -35.52 -20.01
C ALA A 3 26.75 -36.48 -18.95
N ALA A 4 26.63 -37.79 -19.19
CA ALA A 4 27.19 -38.79 -18.29
C ALA A 4 28.71 -38.61 -18.18
N GLY A 5 29.22 -38.46 -16.95
CA GLY A 5 30.64 -38.22 -16.67
C GLY A 5 31.09 -36.76 -16.85
N GLU A 6 30.20 -35.84 -17.23
CA GLU A 6 30.51 -34.42 -17.32
C GLU A 6 30.43 -33.74 -15.95
N THR A 7 31.39 -32.86 -15.67
CA THR A 7 31.41 -32.04 -14.46
C THR A 7 31.14 -30.58 -14.82
N ILE A 8 30.23 -29.93 -14.10
CA ILE A 8 29.96 -28.50 -14.20
C ILE A 8 30.31 -27.82 -12.88
N THR A 9 31.05 -26.72 -12.96
CA THR A 9 31.37 -25.87 -11.81
C THR A 9 30.67 -24.53 -11.95
N VAL A 10 29.92 -24.13 -10.92
CA VAL A 10 29.23 -22.84 -10.88
C VAL A 10 29.60 -22.11 -9.60
N PRO A 11 30.11 -20.86 -9.69
CA PRO A 11 30.34 -20.06 -8.50
C PRO A 11 28.99 -19.59 -7.92
N VAL A 12 28.84 -19.73 -6.61
CA VAL A 12 27.67 -19.25 -5.87
C VAL A 12 28.09 -18.21 -4.84
N ASN A 13 27.30 -17.16 -4.69
CA ASN A 13 27.47 -16.17 -3.63
C ASN A 13 26.35 -16.35 -2.60
N ALA A 14 26.67 -16.97 -1.47
CA ALA A 14 25.70 -17.25 -0.40
C ALA A 14 25.12 -15.96 0.22
N ALA A 15 25.89 -14.87 0.24
CA ALA A 15 25.44 -13.59 0.78
C ALA A 15 24.27 -12.98 -0.01
N LYS A 16 24.05 -13.41 -1.25
CA LYS A 16 22.87 -12.98 -2.04
C LYS A 16 21.56 -13.45 -1.46
N SER A 17 21.51 -14.66 -0.90
CA SER A 17 20.27 -15.29 -0.43
C SER A 17 20.16 -15.32 1.09
N TYR A 18 21.30 -15.29 1.80
CA TYR A 18 21.37 -15.38 3.26
C TYR A 18 21.97 -14.10 3.83
N LYS A 19 21.41 -13.61 4.94
CA LYS A 19 21.88 -12.40 5.60
C LYS A 19 23.16 -12.69 6.38
N LEU A 20 24.30 -12.44 5.74
CA LEU A 20 25.63 -12.66 6.32
C LEU A 20 26.31 -11.37 6.82
N ASP A 21 25.59 -10.25 6.78
CA ASP A 21 26.01 -8.99 7.40
C ASP A 21 26.15 -9.15 8.91
N GLY A 22 27.33 -8.83 9.44
CA GLY A 22 27.73 -9.03 10.84
C GLY A 22 28.23 -10.45 11.19
N ILE A 23 28.32 -11.37 10.22
CA ILE A 23 28.78 -12.75 10.42
C ILE A 23 30.21 -12.90 9.89
N ALA A 24 31.22 -13.05 10.75
CA ALA A 24 32.62 -13.13 10.34
C ALA A 24 32.95 -14.39 9.51
N ASP A 25 32.53 -15.55 9.99
CA ASP A 25 32.76 -16.85 9.35
C ASP A 25 31.46 -17.64 9.27
N ALA A 26 31.27 -18.35 8.16
CA ALA A 26 30.09 -19.18 7.91
C ALA A 26 30.49 -20.56 7.39
N LYS A 27 29.66 -21.56 7.69
CA LYS A 27 29.75 -22.89 7.07
C LYS A 27 28.67 -23.01 6.01
N VAL A 28 29.07 -23.30 4.78
CA VAL A 28 28.17 -23.40 3.63
C VAL A 28 28.15 -24.85 3.16
N THR A 29 26.96 -25.40 3.01
CA THR A 29 26.71 -26.67 2.32
C THR A 29 25.75 -26.43 1.15
N ALA A 30 25.93 -27.15 0.06
CA ALA A 30 25.00 -27.19 -1.04
C ALA A 30 24.04 -28.37 -0.84
N ILE A 31 22.74 -28.11 -0.86
CA ILE A 31 21.71 -29.15 -0.90
C ILE A 31 21.14 -29.13 -2.30
N GLN A 32 21.24 -30.25 -3.02
CA GLN A 32 20.71 -30.33 -4.36
C GLN A 32 20.15 -31.71 -4.68
N GLY A 33 18.87 -31.74 -5.06
CA GLY A 33 18.29 -32.78 -5.89
C GLY A 33 18.47 -32.41 -7.37
N PHE A 34 18.65 -33.41 -8.23
CA PHE A 34 18.65 -33.21 -9.68
C PHE A 34 17.68 -34.18 -10.36
N HIS A 35 17.10 -33.70 -11.45
CA HIS A 35 16.25 -34.51 -12.31
C HIS A 35 17.11 -35.15 -13.42
N TYR A 36 16.84 -36.40 -13.75
CA TYR A 36 17.59 -37.16 -14.72
C TYR A 36 16.66 -38.00 -15.60
N ALA A 37 17.11 -38.27 -16.83
CA ALA A 37 16.43 -39.17 -17.75
C ALA A 37 16.81 -40.61 -17.42
N VAL A 38 15.83 -41.53 -17.51
CA VAL A 38 16.04 -42.97 -17.36
C VAL A 38 15.81 -43.65 -18.71
N GLY A 39 16.76 -44.48 -19.14
CA GLY A 39 16.73 -45.17 -20.44
C GLY A 39 17.40 -44.41 -21.58
N ASP A 40 17.28 -44.93 -22.81
CA ASP A 40 18.08 -44.48 -23.97
C ASP A 40 17.54 -43.22 -24.68
N SER A 41 16.38 -42.72 -24.26
CA SER A 41 15.71 -41.57 -24.86
C SER A 41 15.50 -40.44 -23.87
N ILE A 42 15.80 -39.21 -24.27
CA ILE A 42 15.62 -38.01 -23.45
C ILE A 42 14.14 -37.61 -23.47
N PRO A 43 13.43 -37.58 -22.33
CA PRO A 43 12.05 -37.13 -22.28
C PRO A 43 11.89 -35.68 -22.77
N SER A 44 10.80 -35.41 -23.48
CA SER A 44 10.51 -34.09 -24.06
C SER A 44 9.91 -33.10 -23.06
N ALA A 45 9.44 -33.56 -21.91
CA ALA A 45 8.90 -32.72 -20.85
C ALA A 45 9.57 -32.98 -19.50
N PHE A 46 9.77 -31.91 -18.73
CA PHE A 46 10.44 -31.92 -17.43
C PHE A 46 9.76 -32.86 -16.41
N LYS A 47 8.42 -32.95 -16.45
CA LYS A 47 7.62 -33.81 -15.58
C LYS A 47 7.87 -35.31 -15.77
N ASP A 48 8.49 -35.70 -16.87
CA ASP A 48 8.73 -37.11 -17.23
C ASP A 48 10.17 -37.54 -16.88
N LEU A 49 10.94 -36.67 -16.21
CA LEU A 49 12.26 -36.99 -15.65
C LEU A 49 12.11 -37.62 -14.27
N ALA A 50 12.96 -38.61 -13.97
CA ALA A 50 13.10 -39.10 -12.61
C ALA A 50 13.86 -38.07 -11.74
N SER A 51 13.65 -38.11 -10.43
CA SER A 51 14.33 -37.22 -9.48
C SER A 51 15.16 -38.02 -8.48
N CYS A 52 16.39 -37.59 -8.23
CA CYS A 52 17.14 -38.05 -7.06
C CYS A 52 16.62 -37.33 -5.81
N ALA A 53 16.69 -38.00 -4.65
CA ALA A 53 16.52 -37.34 -3.36
C ALA A 53 17.61 -36.27 -3.17
N ASP A 54 17.32 -35.26 -2.36
CA ASP A 54 18.27 -34.19 -2.07
C ASP A 54 19.56 -34.77 -1.49
N VAL A 55 20.69 -34.42 -2.11
CA VAL A 55 22.02 -34.75 -1.61
C VAL A 55 22.65 -33.49 -1.05
N THR A 56 23.18 -33.61 0.16
CA THR A 56 23.91 -32.54 0.85
C THR A 56 25.41 -32.71 0.61
N SER A 57 26.07 -31.64 0.17
CA SER A 57 27.53 -31.63 0.02
C SER A 57 28.23 -31.60 1.38
N GLY A 58 29.55 -31.80 1.37
CA GLY A 58 30.38 -31.43 2.52
C GLY A 58 30.24 -29.94 2.87
N GLU A 59 30.59 -29.60 4.11
CA GLU A 59 30.64 -28.21 4.57
C GLU A 59 31.93 -27.53 4.11
N VAL A 60 31.80 -26.28 3.67
CA VAL A 60 32.94 -25.40 3.36
C VAL A 60 32.89 -24.22 4.31
N GLU A 61 33.97 -24.01 5.06
CA GLU A 61 34.18 -22.81 5.86
C GLU A 61 34.55 -21.64 4.95
N VAL A 62 33.82 -20.53 5.08
CA VAL A 62 34.06 -19.30 4.33
C VAL A 62 34.15 -18.12 5.27
N THR A 63 35.18 -17.30 5.09
CA THR A 63 35.26 -15.98 5.71
C THR A 63 34.43 -15.01 4.88
N VAL A 64 33.49 -14.33 5.52
CA VAL A 64 32.53 -13.45 4.84
C VAL A 64 33.17 -12.09 4.62
N ASP A 65 33.12 -11.61 3.37
CA ASP A 65 33.50 -10.23 3.07
C ASP A 65 32.45 -9.24 3.57
N GLN A 66 32.68 -8.69 4.77
CA GLN A 66 31.80 -7.73 5.42
C GLN A 66 31.70 -6.39 4.67
N THR A 67 32.58 -6.10 3.71
CA THR A 67 32.49 -4.88 2.90
C THR A 67 31.40 -4.98 1.82
N THR A 68 31.05 -6.20 1.40
CA THR A 68 30.10 -6.45 0.29
C THR A 68 28.88 -7.27 0.71
N ALA A 69 28.96 -8.07 1.78
CA ALA A 69 27.87 -8.98 2.19
C ALA A 69 26.52 -8.29 2.41
N ALA A 70 26.51 -7.10 3.00
CA ALA A 70 25.28 -6.32 3.19
C ALA A 70 24.70 -5.81 1.87
N ALA A 71 25.54 -5.43 0.91
CA ALA A 71 25.15 -4.90 -0.39
C ALA A 71 24.69 -6.00 -1.35
N ASP A 72 25.30 -7.18 -1.27
CA ASP A 72 25.00 -8.33 -2.13
C ASP A 72 23.67 -9.02 -1.80
N HIS A 73 23.17 -8.86 -0.56
CA HIS A 73 21.92 -9.48 -0.15
C HIS A 73 20.73 -9.01 -1.00
N ILE A 74 19.90 -9.96 -1.44
CA ILE A 74 18.79 -9.71 -2.37
C ILE A 74 17.79 -8.66 -1.87
N SER A 75 17.66 -8.49 -0.55
CA SER A 75 16.80 -7.44 0.04
C SER A 75 17.35 -6.02 -0.12
N ARG A 76 18.62 -5.86 -0.52
CA ARG A 76 19.30 -4.56 -0.70
C ARG A 76 19.43 -4.12 -2.15
N LYS A 77 18.86 -4.88 -3.12
CA LYS A 77 18.67 -4.33 -4.47
C LYS A 77 17.79 -3.08 -4.37
N ARG A 78 18.49 -1.95 -4.47
CA ARG A 78 18.01 -0.59 -4.78
C ARG A 78 16.80 -0.66 -5.70
N GLU A 79 15.86 0.25 -5.47
CA GLU A 79 14.73 0.62 -6.32
C GLU A 79 15.21 1.11 -7.71
N GLU A 80 15.96 0.29 -8.45
CA GLU A 80 16.08 0.46 -9.89
C GLU A 80 14.76 -0.02 -10.49
N PRO A 81 14.21 0.69 -11.49
CA PRO A 81 12.92 0.36 -12.08
C PRO A 81 13.04 -1.01 -12.75
N PHE A 82 12.61 -2.04 -12.03
CA PHE A 82 12.33 -3.32 -12.60
C PHE A 82 11.23 -3.07 -13.63
N ASN A 83 11.59 -3.12 -14.91
CA ASN A 83 10.65 -3.40 -16.01
C ASN A 83 10.15 -4.86 -15.89
N SER A 84 9.68 -5.23 -14.70
CA SER A 84 8.82 -6.38 -14.52
C SER A 84 7.51 -6.04 -15.20
N ARG A 85 7.05 -6.91 -16.09
CA ARG A 85 5.68 -6.83 -16.66
C ARG A 85 4.61 -6.94 -15.57
N ILE A 86 4.99 -7.34 -14.36
CA ILE A 86 4.19 -7.32 -13.14
C ILE A 86 4.78 -6.23 -12.25
N GLN A 87 4.32 -4.99 -12.41
CA GLN A 87 4.58 -3.97 -11.41
C GLN A 87 3.81 -4.32 -10.14
N LYS A 88 4.47 -4.25 -8.99
CA LYS A 88 3.79 -4.40 -7.70
C LYS A 88 2.78 -3.26 -7.60
N ARG A 89 1.49 -3.60 -7.52
CA ARG A 89 0.43 -2.63 -7.25
C ARG A 89 0.71 -1.99 -5.89
N ALA A 90 0.95 -0.69 -5.88
CA ALA A 90 1.34 0.05 -4.69
C ALA A 90 1.07 1.53 -4.87
N ILE A 91 0.83 2.23 -3.75
CA ILE A 91 0.88 3.70 -3.76
C ILE A 91 2.33 4.12 -3.95
N THR A 92 2.55 5.02 -4.90
CA THR A 92 3.86 5.63 -5.15
C THR A 92 3.91 7.05 -4.59
N TYR A 93 5.08 7.50 -4.19
CA TYR A 93 5.29 8.84 -3.63
C TYR A 93 6.33 9.55 -4.48
N SER A 94 6.00 10.74 -5.01
CA SER A 94 6.88 11.49 -5.92
C SER A 94 7.17 12.88 -5.38
N SER A 95 8.41 13.33 -5.56
CA SER A 95 8.89 14.66 -5.15
C SER A 95 8.65 14.99 -3.68
N CYS A 96 8.48 13.97 -2.84
CA CYS A 96 8.34 14.10 -1.40
C CYS A 96 9.70 13.97 -0.71
N THR A 97 9.92 14.77 0.33
CA THR A 97 11.04 14.53 1.25
C THR A 97 10.86 13.19 1.98
N THR A 98 11.92 12.67 2.60
CA THR A 98 11.84 11.45 3.42
C THR A 98 10.82 11.59 4.55
N ALA A 99 10.78 12.75 5.22
CA ALA A 99 9.83 13.01 6.31
C ALA A 99 8.37 13.02 5.81
N GLN A 100 8.11 13.71 4.69
CA GLN A 100 6.79 13.71 4.04
C GLN A 100 6.39 12.29 3.62
N THR A 101 7.30 11.54 3.01
CA THR A 101 7.03 10.15 2.59
C THR A 101 6.67 9.26 3.77
N THR A 102 7.40 9.36 4.88
CA THR A 102 7.08 8.61 6.11
C THR A 102 5.71 9.01 6.65
N SER A 103 5.44 10.30 6.76
CA SER A 103 4.15 10.82 7.22
C SER A 103 2.99 10.34 6.35
N LEU A 104 3.11 10.47 5.04
CA LEU A 104 2.07 10.07 4.10
C LEU A 104 1.84 8.55 4.10
N LYS A 105 2.88 7.74 4.30
CA LYS A 105 2.72 6.29 4.47
C LYS A 105 1.90 5.94 5.71
N THR A 106 2.08 6.70 6.80
CA THR A 106 1.23 6.58 7.99
C THR A 106 -0.21 6.95 7.64
N SER A 107 -0.46 8.12 7.06
CA SER A 107 -1.82 8.57 6.72
C SER A 107 -2.54 7.67 5.72
N VAL A 108 -1.83 7.11 4.74
CA VAL A 108 -2.37 6.09 3.85
C VAL A 108 -2.77 4.82 4.62
N THR A 109 -1.94 4.38 5.56
CA THR A 109 -2.21 3.18 6.35
C THR A 109 -3.42 3.38 7.26
N ASP A 110 -3.50 4.54 7.91
CA ASP A 110 -4.58 4.89 8.81
C ASP A 110 -5.88 5.14 8.04
N ALA A 111 -5.85 5.81 6.89
CA ALA A 111 -7.00 5.97 5.98
C ALA A 111 -7.57 4.60 5.53
N ILE A 112 -6.70 3.65 5.13
CA ILE A 112 -7.11 2.29 4.78
C ILE A 112 -7.76 1.58 5.98
N SER A 113 -7.21 1.76 7.18
CA SER A 113 -7.76 1.18 8.42
C SER A 113 -9.15 1.75 8.74
N MET A 114 -9.28 3.08 8.68
CA MET A 114 -10.54 3.80 8.85
C MET A 114 -11.58 3.35 7.83
N ALA A 115 -11.21 3.23 6.55
CA ALA A 115 -12.11 2.76 5.50
C ALA A 115 -12.61 1.32 5.74
N LYS A 116 -11.75 0.40 6.18
CA LYS A 116 -12.15 -0.98 6.54
C LYS A 116 -13.15 -1.01 7.70
N ALA A 117 -12.87 -0.25 8.75
CA ALA A 117 -13.75 -0.14 9.91
C ALA A 117 -15.10 0.48 9.51
N ALA A 118 -15.07 1.57 8.73
CA ALA A 118 -16.25 2.25 8.24
C ALA A 118 -17.10 1.37 7.31
N SER A 119 -16.48 0.63 6.38
CA SER A 119 -17.17 -0.34 5.52
C SER A 119 -17.91 -1.41 6.33
N THR A 120 -17.25 -1.93 7.38
CA THR A 120 -17.84 -2.94 8.26
C THR A 120 -18.99 -2.38 9.07
N ALA A 121 -18.85 -1.15 9.58
CA ALA A 121 -19.90 -0.46 10.32
C ALA A 121 -21.07 -0.07 9.41
N ALA A 122 -20.79 0.32 8.16
CA ALA A 122 -21.79 0.60 7.15
C ALA A 122 -22.56 -0.69 6.84
N GLY A 123 -23.89 -0.65 6.93
CA GLY A 123 -24.74 -1.85 6.83
C GLY A 123 -25.18 -2.40 8.19
N THR A 124 -24.55 -1.99 9.29
CA THR A 124 -25.20 -2.02 10.61
C THR A 124 -25.92 -0.69 10.79
N SER A 125 -27.23 -0.70 11.05
CA SER A 125 -28.05 0.52 11.17
C SER A 125 -27.74 1.30 12.45
N SER A 126 -26.49 1.75 12.63
CA SER A 126 -26.07 2.59 13.74
C SER A 126 -26.60 4.02 13.57
N TYR A 127 -26.82 4.69 14.69
CA TYR A 127 -27.28 6.10 14.72
C TYR A 127 -26.35 7.03 13.91
N TYR A 128 -25.03 6.82 14.01
CA TYR A 128 -24.06 7.64 13.30
C TYR A 128 -24.06 7.38 11.79
N TYR A 129 -24.41 6.18 11.29
CA TYR A 129 -24.54 5.97 9.84
C TYR A 129 -25.61 6.87 9.22
N THR A 130 -26.81 6.89 9.81
CA THR A 130 -27.89 7.76 9.30
C THR A 130 -27.66 9.24 9.59
N THR A 131 -26.83 9.57 10.59
CA THR A 131 -26.38 10.95 10.80
C THR A 131 -25.60 11.47 9.60
N TRP A 132 -24.69 10.68 9.04
CA TRP A 132 -23.84 11.11 7.92
C TRP A 132 -24.46 10.83 6.55
N PHE A 133 -24.93 9.61 6.30
CA PHE A 133 -25.44 9.17 4.99
C PHE A 133 -26.96 9.25 4.83
N LYS A 134 -27.69 9.69 5.86
CA LYS A 134 -29.16 9.96 5.88
C LYS A 134 -30.08 8.76 5.72
N SER A 135 -29.68 7.73 4.98
CA SER A 135 -30.52 6.57 4.70
C SER A 135 -29.68 5.33 4.48
N THR A 136 -30.14 4.19 5.00
CA THR A 136 -29.52 2.88 4.73
C THR A 136 -29.72 2.41 3.29
N SER A 137 -30.59 3.07 2.51
CA SER A 137 -30.76 2.79 1.08
C SER A 137 -29.50 2.99 0.24
N VAL A 138 -28.56 3.83 0.71
CA VAL A 138 -27.27 4.07 0.03
C VAL A 138 -26.11 3.23 0.59
N ALA A 139 -26.37 2.33 1.56
CA ALA A 139 -25.33 1.57 2.26
C ALA A 139 -24.45 0.74 1.33
N SER A 140 -25.03 0.07 0.34
CA SER A 140 -24.23 -0.73 -0.61
C SER A 140 -23.24 0.13 -1.39
N LYS A 141 -23.62 1.34 -1.82
CA LYS A 141 -22.72 2.27 -2.51
C LYS A 141 -21.58 2.72 -1.58
N VAL A 142 -21.94 3.06 -0.33
CA VAL A 142 -20.97 3.51 0.68
C VAL A 142 -19.96 2.40 1.00
N GLN A 143 -20.42 1.17 1.19
CA GLN A 143 -19.55 0.01 1.41
C GLN A 143 -18.63 -0.25 0.21
N THR A 144 -19.13 -0.13 -1.02
CA THR A 144 -18.30 -0.25 -2.23
C THR A 144 -17.15 0.76 -2.21
N ILE A 145 -17.43 2.05 -2.01
CA ILE A 145 -16.39 3.09 -2.00
C ILE A 145 -15.38 2.86 -0.87
N TYR A 146 -15.83 2.53 0.34
CA TYR A 146 -14.88 2.22 1.42
C TYR A 146 -14.04 0.97 1.15
N ASN A 147 -14.60 -0.06 0.53
CA ASN A 147 -13.85 -1.25 0.14
C ASN A 147 -12.83 -0.93 -0.96
N ASP A 148 -13.17 -0.06 -1.90
CA ASP A 148 -12.25 0.42 -2.93
C ASP A 148 -11.10 1.22 -2.31
N VAL A 149 -11.39 2.12 -1.36
CA VAL A 149 -10.35 2.84 -0.58
C VAL A 149 -9.51 1.87 0.25
N ALA A 150 -10.11 0.88 0.91
CA ALA A 150 -9.38 -0.16 1.64
C ALA A 150 -8.44 -0.97 0.74
N GLY A 151 -8.78 -1.07 -0.55
CA GLY A 151 -8.02 -1.71 -1.62
C GLY A 151 -7.23 -0.74 -2.50
N VAL A 152 -7.05 0.52 -2.10
CA VAL A 152 -6.54 1.59 -2.98
C VAL A 152 -5.17 1.29 -3.61
N GLN A 153 -4.34 0.52 -2.90
CA GLN A 153 -3.04 0.06 -3.41
C GLN A 153 -3.16 -0.71 -4.72
N THR A 154 -4.30 -1.37 -4.96
CA THR A 154 -4.56 -2.17 -6.17
C THR A 154 -4.65 -1.31 -7.43
N THR A 155 -5.07 -0.04 -7.34
CA THR A 155 -5.12 0.88 -8.49
C THR A 155 -3.82 1.65 -8.69
N SER A 156 -2.84 1.47 -7.81
CA SER A 156 -1.50 2.09 -7.88
C SER A 156 -1.52 3.63 -8.03
N PRO A 157 -2.25 4.36 -7.16
CA PRO A 157 -2.25 5.82 -7.22
C PRO A 157 -0.87 6.39 -6.90
N LYS A 158 -0.66 7.63 -7.35
CA LYS A 158 0.54 8.42 -7.04
C LYS A 158 0.17 9.53 -6.06
N ILE A 159 0.93 9.66 -4.97
CA ILE A 159 0.87 10.84 -4.09
C ILE A 159 2.05 11.74 -4.46
N SER A 160 1.76 12.95 -4.96
CA SER A 160 2.77 13.91 -5.39
C SER A 160 2.87 15.07 -4.39
N CYS A 161 4.05 15.29 -3.82
CA CYS A 161 4.30 16.46 -2.97
C CYS A 161 4.64 17.73 -3.78
N THR A 162 4.44 17.70 -5.10
CA THR A 162 4.54 18.89 -5.97
C THR A 162 3.17 19.17 -6.56
N ASP A 163 2.73 20.42 -6.42
CA ASP A 163 1.51 20.94 -7.04
C ASP A 163 1.76 21.26 -8.52
N THR A 164 1.69 20.24 -9.36
CA THR A 164 1.84 20.40 -10.82
C THR A 164 0.59 20.90 -11.50
N TYR A 165 -0.58 20.78 -10.87
CA TYR A 165 -1.87 21.19 -11.42
C TYR A 165 -2.28 22.60 -10.98
N SER A 166 -1.55 23.19 -10.03
CA SER A 166 -1.75 24.55 -9.49
C SER A 166 -3.01 24.72 -8.63
N ASP A 167 -3.66 23.63 -8.22
CA ASP A 167 -4.89 23.65 -7.41
C ASP A 167 -4.63 24.00 -5.93
N CYS A 168 -3.38 24.09 -5.48
CA CYS A 168 -3.05 24.61 -4.15
C CYS A 168 -2.87 26.14 -4.11
N THR A 169 -2.82 26.80 -5.26
CA THR A 169 -2.33 28.18 -5.39
C THR A 169 -3.18 29.21 -4.65
N ASP A 170 -4.49 29.00 -4.57
CA ASP A 170 -5.40 29.93 -3.87
C ASP A 170 -5.39 29.75 -2.34
N GLY A 171 -4.70 28.72 -1.84
CA GLY A 171 -4.57 28.41 -0.41
C GLY A 171 -5.79 27.76 0.23
N SER A 172 -6.85 27.48 -0.54
CA SER A 172 -8.10 26.93 0.00
C SER A 172 -8.08 25.42 0.18
N ALA A 173 -7.37 24.70 -0.71
CA ALA A 173 -7.26 23.26 -0.69
C ALA A 173 -6.20 22.78 0.33
N LEU A 174 -6.54 21.79 1.15
CA LEU A 174 -5.58 21.11 2.03
C LEU A 174 -4.80 20.04 1.25
N LEU A 175 -5.51 19.30 0.44
CA LEU A 175 -5.04 18.43 -0.62
C LEU A 175 -6.03 18.53 -1.78
N TYR A 176 -5.71 17.88 -2.90
CA TYR A 176 -6.67 17.63 -3.96
C TYR A 176 -6.34 16.32 -4.68
N THR A 177 -7.32 15.81 -5.42
CA THR A 177 -7.19 14.61 -6.24
C THR A 177 -7.47 14.94 -7.70
N VAL A 178 -6.67 14.38 -8.60
CA VAL A 178 -6.90 14.39 -10.05
C VAL A 178 -7.28 12.96 -10.46
N PRO A 179 -8.59 12.62 -10.50
CA PRO A 179 -9.01 11.23 -10.72
C PRO A 179 -8.60 10.68 -12.08
N SER A 180 -8.59 11.51 -13.13
CA SER A 180 -8.17 11.11 -14.48
C SER A 180 -6.73 10.61 -14.54
N ASP A 181 -5.89 11.13 -13.64
CA ASP A 181 -4.46 10.86 -13.62
C ASP A 181 -4.09 9.90 -12.47
N ASN A 182 -5.08 9.53 -11.64
CA ASN A 182 -4.91 8.70 -10.45
C ASN A 182 -3.85 9.28 -9.49
N VAL A 183 -3.91 10.60 -9.27
CA VAL A 183 -2.96 11.38 -8.47
C VAL A 183 -3.65 12.07 -7.31
N ILE A 184 -3.05 12.01 -6.13
CA ILE A 184 -3.40 12.82 -4.97
C ILE A 184 -2.24 13.78 -4.70
N VAL A 185 -2.55 15.03 -4.38
CA VAL A 185 -1.56 16.08 -4.13
C VAL A 185 -1.84 16.73 -2.78
N PRO A 186 -1.06 16.40 -1.73
CA PRO A 186 -1.08 17.15 -0.50
C PRO A 186 -0.46 18.52 -0.71
N CYS A 187 -1.20 19.59 -0.43
CA CYS A 187 -0.74 20.93 -0.76
C CYS A 187 0.50 21.29 0.07
N PRO A 188 1.64 21.64 -0.56
CA PRO A 188 2.92 21.73 0.14
C PRO A 188 2.98 22.77 1.26
N ASN A 189 2.27 23.89 1.09
CA ASN A 189 2.32 25.04 1.99
C ASN A 189 0.97 25.37 2.65
N ASN A 190 -0.01 24.46 2.57
CA ASN A 190 -1.35 24.66 3.12
C ASN A 190 -1.52 23.83 4.41
N GLY A 191 -2.73 23.89 5.00
CA GLY A 191 -2.99 23.40 6.36
C GLY A 191 -2.76 21.90 6.59
N PHE A 192 -2.78 21.05 5.56
CA PHE A 192 -2.70 19.59 5.70
C PHE A 192 -1.54 19.11 6.59
N TRP A 193 -0.35 19.68 6.41
CA TRP A 193 0.85 19.25 7.15
C TRP A 193 0.83 19.64 8.63
N GLY A 194 -0.05 20.57 9.02
CA GLY A 194 -0.21 21.05 10.39
C GLY A 194 -1.19 20.24 11.23
N PHE A 195 -2.02 19.40 10.60
CA PHE A 195 -3.00 18.59 11.33
C PHE A 195 -2.36 17.41 12.07
N PRO A 196 -2.98 16.96 13.18
CA PRO A 196 -2.61 15.69 13.80
C PRO A 196 -2.82 14.54 12.81
N GLU A 197 -2.18 13.40 13.06
CA GLU A 197 -2.41 12.21 12.23
C GLU A 197 -3.86 11.72 12.33
N LEU A 198 -4.35 11.64 13.57
CA LEU A 198 -5.70 11.26 13.92
C LEU A 198 -6.21 12.25 14.96
N ALA A 199 -7.44 12.72 14.79
CA ALA A 199 -8.11 13.53 15.79
C ALA A 199 -8.31 12.75 17.09
N SER A 200 -8.23 13.44 18.22
CA SER A 200 -8.36 12.78 19.54
C SER A 200 -9.79 12.77 20.07
N GLN A 201 -10.67 13.59 19.53
CA GLN A 201 -12.02 13.81 20.03
C GLN A 201 -12.94 14.20 18.87
N CYS A 202 -14.20 14.48 19.19
CA CYS A 202 -15.20 14.90 18.23
C CYS A 202 -15.58 16.35 18.51
N SER A 203 -14.79 17.27 17.98
CA SER A 203 -15.14 18.68 17.84
C SER A 203 -15.21 19.00 16.35
N GLY A 204 -16.23 19.76 15.93
CA GLY A 204 -16.63 19.97 14.53
C GLY A 204 -15.60 20.60 13.57
N ASP A 205 -14.35 20.73 14.00
CA ASP A 205 -13.18 21.24 13.31
C ASP A 205 -11.94 20.33 13.49
N ASP A 206 -12.11 19.11 13.99
CA ASP A 206 -11.04 18.12 14.26
C ASP A 206 -10.56 17.42 12.99
N TYR A 207 -10.20 18.18 11.97
CA TYR A 207 -9.56 17.62 10.77
C TYR A 207 -8.24 16.93 11.11
N ASP A 208 -8.04 15.75 10.53
CA ASP A 208 -6.84 14.96 10.70
C ASP A 208 -6.29 14.45 9.36
N ARG A 209 -5.00 14.12 9.33
CA ARG A 209 -4.33 13.76 8.06
C ARG A 209 -4.83 12.46 7.47
N ALA A 210 -5.21 11.49 8.29
CA ALA A 210 -5.74 10.21 7.82
C ALA A 210 -7.14 10.36 7.21
N GLY A 211 -8.00 11.15 7.83
CA GLY A 211 -9.33 11.52 7.37
C GLY A 211 -9.28 12.30 6.06
N SER A 212 -8.43 13.33 5.99
CA SER A 212 -8.26 14.10 4.75
C SER A 212 -7.65 13.23 3.64
N MET A 213 -6.74 12.31 3.95
CA MET A 213 -6.24 11.35 2.95
C MET A 213 -7.34 10.38 2.49
N LEU A 214 -8.22 9.94 3.39
CA LEU A 214 -9.37 9.11 3.05
C LEU A 214 -10.34 9.87 2.14
N HIS A 215 -10.65 11.13 2.44
CA HIS A 215 -11.45 12.03 1.60
C HIS A 215 -10.91 12.00 0.16
N GLU A 216 -9.63 12.29 -0.02
CA GLU A 216 -9.00 12.34 -1.33
C GLU A 216 -9.04 10.99 -2.06
N MET A 217 -8.78 9.90 -1.34
CA MET A 217 -8.89 8.56 -1.91
C MET A 217 -10.30 8.25 -2.42
N THR A 218 -11.36 8.82 -1.82
CA THR A 218 -12.72 8.59 -2.29
C THR A 218 -12.98 9.21 -3.67
N HIS A 219 -12.30 10.30 -4.03
CA HIS A 219 -12.43 10.92 -5.36
C HIS A 219 -11.95 10.00 -6.48
N LEU A 220 -10.95 9.15 -6.21
CA LEU A 220 -10.52 8.09 -7.14
C LEU A 220 -11.65 7.09 -7.46
N TYR A 221 -12.69 7.05 -6.63
CA TYR A 221 -13.83 6.12 -6.72
C TYR A 221 -15.17 6.85 -6.95
N GLY A 222 -15.11 8.11 -7.41
CA GLY A 222 -16.27 8.81 -7.97
C GLY A 222 -17.11 9.59 -6.97
N THR A 223 -16.54 9.99 -5.82
CA THR A 223 -17.11 11.07 -5.00
C THR A 223 -16.77 12.44 -5.60
N THR A 224 -17.48 13.46 -5.12
CA THR A 224 -17.33 14.89 -5.48
C THR A 224 -17.46 15.70 -4.21
N ASP A 225 -17.09 16.98 -4.23
CA ASP A 225 -17.28 17.88 -3.10
C ASP A 225 -18.59 18.66 -3.20
N TRP A 226 -19.67 18.03 -2.72
CA TRP A 226 -20.97 18.67 -2.61
C TRP A 226 -21.09 19.60 -1.39
N ALA A 227 -20.27 19.36 -0.36
CA ALA A 227 -20.24 20.11 0.86
C ALA A 227 -18.92 19.85 1.62
N TYR A 228 -18.41 20.90 2.27
CA TYR A 228 -17.24 20.82 3.16
C TYR A 228 -17.65 21.07 4.61
N GLY A 229 -17.06 20.30 5.51
CA GLY A 229 -17.26 20.32 6.95
C GLY A 229 -18.55 19.62 7.41
N PRO A 230 -18.60 19.30 8.70
CA PRO A 230 -19.62 18.42 9.25
C PRO A 230 -21.04 18.99 9.11
N THR A 231 -21.22 20.29 9.35
CA THR A 231 -22.52 20.96 9.24
C THR A 231 -23.10 20.85 7.83
N ALA A 232 -22.28 21.15 6.81
CA ALA A 232 -22.75 21.14 5.43
C ALA A 232 -22.93 19.70 4.91
N ALA A 233 -22.01 18.78 5.25
CA ALA A 233 -22.15 17.36 4.95
C ALA A 233 -23.43 16.77 5.55
N GLN A 234 -23.82 17.21 6.75
CA GLN A 234 -25.06 16.79 7.38
C GLN A 234 -26.33 17.39 6.76
N ALA A 235 -26.24 18.48 6.01
CA ALA A 235 -27.39 19.06 5.32
C ALA A 235 -27.70 18.35 3.98
N LEU A 236 -26.81 17.48 3.49
CA LEU A 236 -26.98 16.78 2.22
C LEU A 236 -28.14 15.77 2.26
N SER A 237 -28.74 15.52 1.09
CA SER A 237 -29.64 14.38 0.88
C SER A 237 -28.85 13.07 0.85
N ALA A 238 -29.50 11.92 1.07
CA ALA A 238 -28.83 10.61 1.08
C ALA A 238 -28.00 10.35 -0.19
N THR A 239 -28.53 10.69 -1.37
CA THR A 239 -27.84 10.52 -2.65
C THR A 239 -26.60 11.38 -2.76
N LYS A 240 -26.67 12.65 -2.31
CA LYS A 240 -25.51 13.56 -2.32
C LYS A 240 -24.50 13.18 -1.26
N ALA A 241 -24.94 12.81 -0.07
CA ALA A 241 -24.09 12.33 1.02
C ALA A 241 -23.27 11.10 0.60
N ALA A 242 -23.89 10.12 -0.07
CA ALA A 242 -23.17 8.96 -0.62
C ALA A 242 -22.31 9.28 -1.85
N ALA A 243 -22.30 10.52 -2.33
CA ALA A 243 -21.44 11.02 -3.40
C ALA A 243 -20.51 12.14 -2.93
N ASN A 244 -20.48 12.46 -1.62
CA ASN A 244 -19.71 13.57 -1.05
C ASN A 244 -18.49 13.06 -0.30
N ALA A 245 -17.28 13.49 -0.66
CA ALA A 245 -16.04 12.99 -0.06
C ALA A 245 -15.95 13.24 1.45
N ASP A 246 -16.26 14.45 1.92
CA ASP A 246 -16.31 14.80 3.34
C ASP A 246 -17.27 13.92 4.15
N THR A 247 -18.36 13.44 3.55
CA THR A 247 -19.27 12.53 4.28
C THR A 247 -18.58 11.21 4.60
N TYR A 248 -17.68 10.73 3.74
CA TYR A 248 -16.89 9.53 3.99
C TYR A 248 -15.82 9.75 5.06
N GLU A 249 -15.15 10.90 5.06
CA GLU A 249 -14.20 11.29 6.11
C GLU A 249 -14.89 11.32 7.47
N MET A 250 -15.94 12.12 7.60
CA MET A 250 -16.65 12.35 8.87
C MET A 250 -17.29 11.07 9.42
N TYR A 251 -17.85 10.21 8.57
CA TYR A 251 -18.38 8.92 9.02
C TYR A 251 -17.28 7.96 9.48
N ALA A 252 -16.15 7.90 8.78
CA ALA A 252 -15.06 7.00 9.13
C ALA A 252 -14.38 7.42 10.45
N GLU A 253 -14.23 8.72 10.65
CA GLU A 253 -13.80 9.29 11.92
C GLU A 253 -14.81 8.98 13.04
N SER A 254 -16.10 9.22 12.80
CA SER A 254 -17.15 8.87 13.74
C SER A 254 -17.08 7.41 14.16
N VAL A 255 -16.83 6.49 13.23
CA VAL A 255 -16.66 5.05 13.53
C VAL A 255 -15.44 4.83 14.43
N ARG A 256 -14.30 5.44 14.09
CA ARG A 256 -13.05 5.33 14.87
C ARG A 256 -13.22 5.82 16.30
N LEU A 257 -13.97 6.91 16.50
CA LEU A 257 -14.18 7.56 17.80
C LEU A 257 -15.42 7.04 18.54
N GLY A 258 -16.11 6.01 18.03
CA GLY A 258 -17.18 5.32 18.75
C GLY A 258 -18.58 5.94 18.62
N GLY A 259 -18.82 6.75 17.57
CA GLY A 259 -20.17 7.15 17.15
C GLY A 259 -20.45 8.65 17.17
N CYS A 260 -19.52 9.46 16.70
CA CYS A 260 -19.64 10.91 16.72
C CYS A 260 -20.59 11.50 15.68
N THR A 261 -21.17 12.65 16.03
CA THR A 261 -22.19 13.33 15.21
C THR A 261 -21.89 14.80 14.98
N THR A 262 -20.74 15.29 15.40
CA THR A 262 -20.34 16.69 15.19
C THR A 262 -19.26 16.83 14.13
N GLY A 263 -18.66 15.72 13.68
CA GLY A 263 -17.35 15.74 13.03
C GLY A 263 -16.37 16.58 13.81
#